data_AF-A0A7S0Q6X6-F1
#
_entry.id   AF-A0A7S0Q6X6-F1
#
_cell.length_a   1.000
_cell.length_b   1.000
_cell.length_c   1.000
_cell.angle_alpha   90.00
_cell.angle_beta   90.00
_cell.angle_gamma   90.00
#
_symmetry.space_group_name_H-M   'P 1'
#
loop_
_entity.id
_entity.type
_entity.pdbx_description
1 polymer ?
#
loop_
_entity_poly.entity_id
_entity_poly.type
_entity_poly.pdbx_seq_one_letter_code
_entity_poly.pdbx_strand_id
1 'polypeptide(L)'
;LGKRSAEMTTLRAQSLTWSNEYKQKRSESAAMKAELEEARQQHAGVLAQASMWEDRAQKLQDELKLKSELATMWRRSAEKGVAAGGGGPEAEAAAITWKIEAEKAASEAARWRLLAAKSEEATAVKGEEVLRLRSQAEGLRLRVQSQSELQTHQAADAQPRAEIDEALQSLQDDLHAKKDEANQLRAKVARLEQALHQML
;
A
#
# COMPACT_ATOMS: atom_id res chain seq x y z
N LEU A 1 35.05 20.44 -28.46
CA LEU A 1 34.08 21.20 -27.63
C LEU A 1 32.61 20.90 -27.97
N GLY A 2 32.21 20.83 -29.25
CA GLY A 2 30.79 20.58 -29.64
C GLY A 2 30.18 19.25 -29.20
N LYS A 3 30.90 18.11 -29.31
CA LYS A 3 30.39 16.78 -28.91
C LYS A 3 30.20 16.64 -27.38
N ARG A 4 31.20 17.07 -26.59
CA ARG A 4 31.15 17.13 -25.12
C ARG A 4 30.01 18.03 -24.59
N SER A 5 29.73 19.14 -25.26
CA SER A 5 28.61 20.03 -24.90
C SER A 5 27.24 19.36 -25.12
N ALA A 6 27.07 18.64 -26.23
CA ALA A 6 25.85 17.88 -26.52
C ALA A 6 25.63 16.70 -25.55
N GLU A 7 26.71 15.99 -25.18
CA GLU A 7 26.69 14.93 -24.17
C GLU A 7 26.30 15.49 -22.79
N MET A 8 26.91 16.60 -22.36
CA MET A 8 26.56 17.27 -21.09
C MET A 8 25.12 17.77 -21.05
N THR A 9 24.59 18.24 -22.19
CA THR A 9 23.19 18.68 -22.29
C THR A 9 22.24 17.49 -22.14
N THR A 10 22.56 16.37 -22.79
CA THR A 10 21.79 15.11 -22.69
C THR A 10 21.81 14.56 -21.26
N LEU A 11 22.97 14.54 -20.60
CA LEU A 11 23.10 14.07 -19.22
C LEU A 11 22.32 14.94 -18.23
N ARG A 12 22.34 16.27 -18.39
CA ARG A 12 21.52 17.19 -17.58
C ARG A 12 20.03 16.97 -17.81
N ALA A 13 19.60 16.75 -19.05
CA ALA A 13 18.21 16.44 -19.36
C ALA A 13 17.77 15.12 -18.71
N GLN A 14 18.59 14.07 -18.78
CA GLN A 14 18.34 12.78 -18.12
C GLN A 14 18.31 12.89 -16.59
N SER A 15 19.17 13.71 -16.00
CA SER A 15 19.16 13.99 -14.56
C SER A 15 17.86 14.69 -14.12
N LEU A 16 17.36 15.64 -14.92
CA LEU A 16 16.11 16.34 -14.64
C LEU A 16 14.91 15.40 -14.74
N THR A 17 14.86 14.54 -15.76
CA THR A 17 13.80 13.54 -15.91
C THR A 17 13.78 12.57 -14.73
N TRP A 18 14.93 12.03 -14.31
CA TRP A 18 15.00 11.14 -13.15
C TRP A 18 14.60 11.83 -11.83
N SER A 19 15.02 13.08 -11.62
CA SER A 19 14.59 13.85 -10.45
C SER A 19 13.07 14.06 -10.44
N ASN A 20 12.48 14.38 -11.58
CA ASN A 20 11.03 14.58 -11.70
C ASN A 20 10.26 13.27 -11.49
N GLU A 21 10.70 12.17 -12.10
CA GLU A 21 10.13 10.84 -11.88
C GLU A 21 10.21 10.40 -10.42
N TYR A 22 11.32 10.67 -9.73
CA TYR A 22 11.46 10.35 -8.31
C TYR A 22 10.52 11.19 -7.42
N LYS A 23 10.38 12.49 -7.72
CA LYS A 23 9.41 13.35 -7.03
C LYS A 23 7.98 12.85 -7.25
N GLN A 24 7.65 12.50 -8.50
CA GLN A 24 6.34 11.96 -8.86
C GLN A 24 6.04 10.64 -8.14
N LYS A 25 6.99 9.69 -8.13
CA LYS A 25 6.81 8.41 -7.42
C LYS A 25 6.65 8.58 -5.91
N ARG A 26 7.33 9.57 -5.31
CA ARG A 26 7.12 9.92 -3.89
C ARG A 26 5.74 10.48 -3.64
N SER A 27 5.23 11.37 -4.50
CA SER A 27 3.85 11.87 -4.36
C SER A 27 2.82 10.77 -4.60
N GLU A 28 3.03 9.89 -5.58
CA GLU A 28 2.17 8.72 -5.82
C GLU A 28 2.16 7.78 -4.61
N SER A 29 3.33 7.52 -4.00
CA SER A 29 3.41 6.72 -2.77
C SER A 29 2.68 7.37 -1.60
N ALA A 30 2.71 8.69 -1.47
CA ALA A 30 1.97 9.41 -0.43
C ALA A 30 0.45 9.36 -0.67
N ALA A 31 0.00 9.56 -1.91
CA ALA A 31 -1.40 9.44 -2.30
C ALA A 31 -1.93 8.03 -2.05
N MET A 32 -1.18 7.00 -2.47
CA MET A 32 -1.54 5.60 -2.26
C MET A 32 -1.67 5.22 -0.79
N LYS A 33 -0.84 5.81 0.09
CA LYS A 33 -0.97 5.61 1.54
C LYS A 33 -2.26 6.21 2.10
N ALA A 34 -2.67 7.38 1.61
CA ALA A 34 -3.93 8.01 2.00
C ALA A 34 -5.13 7.16 1.53
N GLU A 35 -5.12 6.68 0.28
CA GLU A 35 -6.15 5.79 -0.27
C GLU A 35 -6.24 4.48 0.52
N LEU A 36 -5.11 3.88 0.90
CA LEU A 36 -5.08 2.68 1.72
C LEU A 36 -5.70 2.92 3.10
N GLU A 37 -5.44 4.07 3.72
CA GLU A 37 -5.99 4.40 5.02
C GLU A 37 -7.49 4.66 4.95
N GLU A 38 -7.95 5.36 3.92
CA GLU A 38 -9.38 5.55 3.66
C GLU A 38 -10.09 4.20 3.44
N ALA A 39 -9.52 3.32 2.61
CA ALA A 39 -10.08 1.99 2.37
C ALA A 39 -10.13 1.13 3.65
N ARG A 40 -9.13 1.25 4.54
CA ARG A 40 -9.14 0.58 5.85
C ARG A 40 -10.25 1.09 6.74
N GLN A 41 -10.46 2.41 6.79
CA GLN A 41 -11.54 3.02 7.56
C GLN A 41 -12.91 2.58 7.03
N GLN A 42 -13.09 2.55 5.72
CA GLN A 42 -14.30 2.04 5.09
C GLN A 42 -14.53 0.55 5.42
N HIS A 43 -13.50 -0.29 5.31
CA HIS A 43 -13.58 -1.71 5.66
C HIS A 43 -13.94 -1.91 7.14
N ALA A 44 -13.34 -1.14 8.05
CA ALA A 44 -13.70 -1.15 9.48
C ALA A 44 -15.16 -0.76 9.71
N GLY A 45 -15.68 0.23 8.97
CA GLY A 45 -17.09 0.60 9.00
C GLY A 45 -18.01 -0.53 8.53
N VAL A 46 -17.64 -1.24 7.47
CA VAL A 46 -18.41 -2.39 6.95
C VAL A 46 -18.36 -3.57 7.94
N LEU A 47 -17.21 -3.84 8.57
CA LEU A 47 -17.10 -4.86 9.62
C LEU A 47 -17.99 -4.53 10.83
N ALA A 48 -18.01 -3.27 11.27
CA ALA A 48 -18.88 -2.85 12.38
C ALA A 48 -20.37 -3.01 12.03
N GLN A 49 -20.76 -2.70 10.79
CA GLN A 49 -22.12 -2.96 10.32
C GLN A 49 -22.43 -4.46 10.27
N ALA A 50 -21.54 -5.28 9.71
CA ALA A 50 -21.70 -6.73 9.63
C ALA A 50 -21.91 -7.36 11.02
N SER A 51 -21.08 -6.98 12.00
CA SER A 51 -21.22 -7.43 13.39
C SER A 51 -22.57 -7.03 14.00
N MET A 52 -23.08 -5.81 13.71
CA MET A 52 -24.40 -5.39 14.16
C MET A 52 -25.53 -6.24 13.56
N TRP A 53 -25.45 -6.56 12.26
CA TRP A 53 -26.46 -7.40 11.59
C TRP A 53 -26.44 -8.83 12.15
N GLU A 54 -25.26 -9.39 12.40
CA GLU A 54 -25.06 -10.71 13.02
C GLU A 54 -25.64 -10.76 14.44
N ASP A 55 -25.31 -9.79 15.30
CA ASP A 55 -25.84 -9.68 16.66
C ASP A 55 -27.37 -9.61 16.68
N ARG A 56 -27.96 -8.84 15.76
CA ARG A 56 -29.42 -8.72 15.67
C ARG A 56 -30.07 -10.01 15.17
N ALA A 57 -29.44 -10.70 14.21
CA ALA A 57 -29.93 -11.99 13.73
C ALA A 57 -29.91 -13.04 14.86
N GLN A 58 -28.86 -13.05 15.68
CA GLN A 58 -28.74 -13.97 16.82
C GLN A 58 -29.80 -13.69 17.89
N LYS A 59 -30.01 -12.41 18.27
CA LYS A 59 -31.07 -12.04 19.22
C LYS A 59 -32.46 -12.48 18.75
N LEU A 60 -32.76 -12.32 17.46
CA LEU A 60 -34.04 -12.75 16.89
C LEU A 60 -34.19 -14.28 16.85
N GLN A 61 -33.10 -15.01 16.70
CA GLN A 61 -33.09 -16.47 16.80
C GLN A 61 -33.40 -16.93 18.24
N ASP A 62 -32.84 -16.27 19.24
CA ASP A 62 -33.13 -16.56 20.65
C ASP A 62 -34.59 -16.21 21.00
N GLU A 63 -35.10 -15.08 20.50
CA GLU A 63 -36.52 -14.70 20.64
C GLU A 63 -37.46 -15.72 19.97
N LEU A 64 -37.13 -16.19 18.77
CA LEU A 64 -37.90 -17.20 18.07
C LEU A 64 -37.98 -18.50 18.87
N LYS A 65 -36.85 -18.93 19.42
CA LYS A 65 -36.77 -20.12 20.28
C LYS A 65 -37.71 -19.96 21.48
N LEU A 66 -37.60 -18.86 22.22
CA LEU A 66 -38.45 -18.56 23.38
C LEU A 66 -39.94 -18.56 23.01
N LYS A 67 -40.33 -17.87 21.93
CA LYS A 67 -41.74 -17.78 21.49
C LYS A 67 -42.29 -19.15 21.07
N SER A 68 -41.49 -19.98 20.40
CA SER A 68 -41.89 -21.35 20.03
C SER A 68 -42.04 -22.28 21.25
N GLU A 69 -41.17 -22.14 22.25
CA GLU A 69 -41.25 -22.87 23.52
C GLU A 69 -42.50 -22.47 24.30
N LEU A 70 -42.83 -21.17 24.36
CA LEU A 70 -44.06 -20.65 24.95
C LEU A 70 -45.30 -21.20 24.24
N ALA A 71 -45.36 -21.16 22.91
CA ALA A 71 -46.47 -21.74 22.14
C ALA A 71 -46.68 -23.22 22.47
N THR A 72 -45.59 -23.98 22.62
CA THR A 72 -45.61 -25.40 22.95
C THR A 72 -46.03 -25.66 24.41
N MET A 73 -45.67 -24.77 25.33
CA MET A 73 -46.10 -24.84 26.73
C MET A 73 -47.61 -24.60 26.84
N TRP A 74 -48.13 -23.57 26.18
CA TRP A 74 -49.54 -23.25 26.17
C TRP A 74 -50.39 -24.34 25.51
N ARG A 75 -49.91 -24.94 24.42
CA ARG A 75 -50.56 -26.09 23.80
C ARG A 75 -50.67 -27.27 24.77
N ARG A 76 -49.57 -27.62 25.45
CA ARG A 76 -49.56 -28.68 26.48
C ARG A 76 -50.48 -28.36 27.66
N SER A 77 -50.62 -27.07 28.01
CA SER A 77 -51.54 -26.61 29.05
C SER A 77 -53.00 -26.76 28.63
N ALA A 78 -53.34 -26.42 27.38
CA ALA A 78 -54.66 -26.62 26.81
C ALA A 78 -55.05 -28.11 26.80
N GLU A 79 -54.14 -28.99 26.36
CA GLU A 79 -54.34 -30.44 26.35
C GLU A 79 -54.59 -31.02 27.76
N LYS A 80 -53.89 -30.52 28.79
CA LYS A 80 -54.09 -30.92 30.19
C LYS A 80 -55.35 -30.33 30.81
N GLY A 81 -55.71 -29.08 30.48
CA GLY A 81 -56.92 -28.41 30.96
C GLY A 81 -58.20 -29.04 30.41
N VAL A 82 -58.14 -29.63 29.21
CA VAL A 82 -59.24 -30.44 28.63
C VAL A 82 -59.44 -31.75 29.40
N ALA A 83 -58.37 -32.38 29.90
CA ALA A 83 -58.46 -33.59 30.72
C ALA A 83 -59.01 -33.34 32.14
N ALA A 84 -58.93 -32.11 32.65
CA ALA A 84 -59.34 -31.73 34.01
C ALA A 84 -60.67 -30.95 34.10
N GLY A 85 -61.37 -30.72 32.98
CA GLY A 85 -62.73 -30.16 32.97
C GLY A 85 -62.85 -28.64 33.14
N GLY A 86 -61.75 -27.88 33.08
CA GLY A 86 -61.79 -26.41 33.15
C GLY A 86 -60.47 -25.77 32.76
N GLY A 87 -60.47 -24.97 31.68
CA GLY A 87 -59.31 -24.15 31.26
C GLY A 87 -58.82 -24.30 29.81
N GLY A 88 -59.45 -25.14 28.99
CA GLY A 88 -59.01 -25.42 27.60
C GLY A 88 -58.99 -24.22 26.63
N PRO A 89 -60.05 -23.39 26.54
CA PRO A 89 -60.16 -22.36 25.48
C PRO A 89 -59.16 -21.20 25.61
N GLU A 90 -58.86 -20.77 26.84
CA GLU A 90 -57.93 -19.66 27.08
C GLU A 90 -56.49 -20.07 26.81
N ALA A 91 -56.10 -21.29 27.22
CA ALA A 91 -54.79 -21.84 26.92
C ALA A 91 -54.59 -22.12 25.42
N GLU A 92 -55.65 -22.51 24.71
CA GLU A 92 -55.63 -22.69 23.25
C GLU A 92 -55.48 -21.34 22.52
N ALA A 93 -56.22 -20.31 22.94
CA ALA A 93 -56.07 -18.95 22.41
C ALA A 93 -54.65 -18.40 22.62
N ALA A 94 -54.08 -18.60 23.81
CA ALA A 94 -52.69 -18.23 24.10
C ALA A 94 -51.69 -19.01 23.23
N ALA A 95 -51.90 -20.31 23.01
CA ALA A 95 -51.04 -21.12 22.14
C ALA A 95 -51.04 -20.63 20.69
N ILE A 96 -52.21 -20.20 20.17
CA ILE A 96 -52.33 -19.63 18.82
C ILE A 96 -51.62 -18.29 18.74
N THR A 97 -51.78 -17.40 19.73
CA THR A 97 -51.08 -16.10 19.77
C THR A 97 -49.57 -16.29 19.73
N TRP A 98 -49.01 -17.14 20.60
CA TRP A 98 -47.58 -17.39 20.64
C TRP A 98 -47.06 -18.06 19.37
N LYS A 99 -47.87 -18.88 18.70
CA LYS A 99 -47.53 -19.44 17.38
C LYS A 99 -47.41 -18.34 16.32
N ILE A 100 -48.37 -17.41 16.26
CA ILE A 100 -48.33 -16.27 15.33
C ILE A 100 -47.12 -15.38 15.62
N GLU A 101 -46.80 -15.13 16.89
CA GLU A 101 -45.62 -14.36 17.26
C GLU A 101 -44.30 -15.06 16.92
N ALA A 102 -44.24 -16.39 17.05
CA ALA A 102 -43.11 -17.18 16.60
C ALA A 102 -42.96 -17.10 15.07
N GLU A 103 -44.04 -17.18 14.29
CA GLU A 103 -44.02 -17.03 12.83
C GLU A 103 -43.54 -15.64 12.40
N LYS A 104 -43.97 -14.58 13.10
CA LYS A 104 -43.47 -13.20 12.88
C LYS A 104 -41.98 -13.10 13.18
N ALA A 105 -41.53 -13.63 14.31
CA ALA A 105 -40.11 -13.66 14.67
C ALA A 105 -39.28 -14.46 13.67
N ALA A 106 -39.82 -15.56 13.13
CA ALA A 106 -39.15 -16.37 12.10
C ALA A 106 -38.98 -15.60 10.79
N SER A 107 -40.02 -14.90 10.34
CA SER A 107 -39.96 -14.04 9.15
C SER A 107 -38.94 -12.91 9.31
N GLU A 108 -38.94 -12.26 10.48
CA GLU A 108 -37.97 -11.22 10.79
C GLU A 108 -36.54 -11.81 10.84
N ALA A 109 -36.30 -12.89 11.57
CA ALA A 109 -35.01 -13.56 11.66
C ALA A 109 -34.46 -13.96 10.27
N ALA A 110 -35.31 -14.45 9.36
CA ALA A 110 -34.92 -14.77 7.98
C ALA A 110 -34.43 -13.54 7.21
N ARG A 111 -35.11 -12.39 7.37
CA ARG A 111 -34.68 -11.12 6.76
C ARG A 111 -33.33 -10.66 7.31
N TRP A 112 -33.10 -10.75 8.61
CA TRP A 112 -31.83 -10.33 9.22
C TRP A 112 -30.67 -11.26 8.89
N ARG A 113 -30.90 -12.57 8.81
CA ARG A 113 -29.88 -13.51 8.29
C ARG A 113 -29.49 -13.21 6.85
N LEU A 114 -30.47 -12.84 6.00
CA LEU A 114 -30.17 -12.42 4.63
C LEU A 114 -29.31 -11.15 4.59
N LEU A 115 -29.57 -10.18 5.47
CA LEU A 115 -28.75 -8.97 5.60
C LEU A 115 -27.35 -9.28 6.12
N ALA A 116 -27.22 -10.16 7.11
CA ALA A 116 -25.94 -10.64 7.63
C ALA A 116 -25.11 -11.32 6.52
N ALA A 117 -25.71 -12.25 5.77
CA ALA A 117 -25.04 -12.91 4.64
C ALA A 117 -24.58 -11.92 3.56
N LYS A 118 -25.40 -10.92 3.21
CA LYS A 118 -24.99 -9.85 2.29
C LYS A 118 -23.86 -8.99 2.85
N SER A 119 -23.84 -8.78 4.16
CA SER A 119 -22.77 -8.03 4.81
C SER A 119 -21.46 -8.83 4.85
N GLU A 120 -21.50 -10.15 4.98
CA GLU A 120 -20.31 -11.01 4.86
C GLU A 120 -19.66 -10.87 3.48
N GLU A 121 -20.45 -10.94 2.40
CA GLU A 121 -19.96 -10.70 1.04
C GLU A 121 -19.32 -9.30 0.89
N ALA A 122 -19.98 -8.27 1.43
CA ALA A 122 -19.43 -6.91 1.42
C ALA A 122 -18.11 -6.78 2.21
N THR A 123 -17.99 -7.46 3.36
CA THR A 123 -16.74 -7.50 4.13
C THR A 123 -15.63 -8.22 3.36
N ALA A 124 -15.93 -9.31 2.67
CA ALA A 124 -14.95 -10.05 1.87
C ALA A 124 -14.43 -9.19 0.71
N VAL A 125 -15.32 -8.56 -0.06
CA VAL A 125 -14.96 -7.69 -1.19
C VAL A 125 -14.13 -6.49 -0.71
N LYS A 126 -14.53 -5.83 0.39
CA LYS A 126 -13.77 -4.72 0.96
C LYS A 126 -12.44 -5.16 1.57
N GLY A 127 -12.38 -6.35 2.16
CA GLY A 127 -11.15 -6.94 2.65
C GLY A 127 -10.15 -7.21 1.53
N GLU A 128 -10.61 -7.78 0.41
CA GLU A 128 -9.79 -7.97 -0.80
C GLU A 128 -9.30 -6.64 -1.38
N GLU A 129 -10.17 -5.61 -1.43
CA GLU A 129 -9.79 -4.26 -1.87
C GLU A 129 -8.64 -3.70 -1.02
N VAL A 130 -8.74 -3.79 0.31
CA VAL A 130 -7.68 -3.35 1.24
C VAL A 130 -6.38 -4.13 1.03
N LEU A 131 -6.44 -5.45 0.84
CA LEU A 131 -5.26 -6.27 0.57
C LEU A 131 -4.58 -5.90 -0.75
N ARG A 132 -5.37 -5.64 -1.80
CA ARG A 132 -4.88 -5.17 -3.10
C ARG A 132 -4.20 -3.81 -3.00
N LEU A 133 -4.84 -2.84 -2.33
CA LEU A 133 -4.26 -1.51 -2.15
C LEU A 133 -2.98 -1.58 -1.28
N ARG A 134 -2.95 -2.48 -0.28
CA ARG A 134 -1.76 -2.71 0.55
C ARG A 134 -0.58 -3.23 -0.28
N SER A 135 -0.81 -4.19 -1.17
CA SER A 135 0.26 -4.74 -2.01
C SER A 135 0.78 -3.70 -3.01
N GLN A 136 -0.10 -2.88 -3.59
CA GLN A 136 0.26 -1.77 -4.45
C GLN A 136 1.07 -0.70 -3.70
N ALA A 137 0.63 -0.30 -2.51
CA ALA A 137 1.34 0.65 -1.66
C ALA A 137 2.75 0.15 -1.28
N GLU A 138 2.87 -1.14 -0.96
CA GLU A 138 4.16 -1.76 -0.63
C GLU A 138 5.08 -1.84 -1.85
N GLY A 139 4.54 -2.20 -3.02
CA GLY A 139 5.30 -2.19 -4.27
C GLY A 139 5.83 -0.80 -4.63
N LEU A 140 5.01 0.26 -4.45
CA LEU A 140 5.44 1.64 -4.64
C LEU A 140 6.48 2.06 -3.59
N ARG A 141 6.29 1.69 -2.32
CA ARG A 141 7.26 1.95 -1.23
C ARG A 141 8.64 1.39 -1.57
N LEU A 142 8.72 0.13 -2.02
CA LEU A 142 9.97 -0.52 -2.40
C LEU A 142 10.64 0.16 -3.59
N ARG A 143 9.87 0.61 -4.60
CA ARG A 143 10.42 1.35 -5.74
C ARG A 143 11.01 2.70 -5.33
N VAL A 144 10.31 3.44 -4.46
CA VAL A 144 10.81 4.71 -3.91
C VAL A 144 12.06 4.49 -3.08
N GLN A 145 12.08 3.46 -2.24
CA GLN A 145 13.24 3.10 -1.41
C GLN A 145 14.46 2.77 -2.28
N SER A 146 14.30 1.90 -3.27
CA SER A 146 15.39 1.54 -4.19
C SER A 146 15.95 2.76 -4.94
N GLN A 147 15.10 3.68 -5.38
CA GLN A 147 15.56 4.93 -6.00
C GLN A 147 16.29 5.85 -5.02
N SER A 148 15.85 5.91 -3.75
CA SER A 148 16.53 6.65 -2.70
C SER A 148 17.92 6.07 -2.40
N GLU A 149 18.03 4.75 -2.30
CA GLU A 149 19.31 4.05 -2.07
C GLU A 149 20.28 4.31 -3.22
N LEU A 150 19.82 4.21 -4.48
CA LEU A 150 20.60 4.58 -5.67
C LEU A 150 21.13 6.03 -5.62
N GLN A 151 20.29 7.00 -5.23
CA GLN A 151 20.73 8.38 -5.07
C GLN A 151 21.77 8.55 -3.97
N THR A 152 21.63 7.79 -2.89
CA THR A 152 22.56 7.83 -1.75
C THR A 152 23.92 7.27 -2.16
N HIS A 153 23.95 6.17 -2.91
CA HIS A 153 25.17 5.60 -3.47
C HIS A 153 25.82 6.52 -4.52
N GLN A 154 25.03 7.13 -5.42
CA GLN A 154 25.55 8.10 -6.37
C GLN A 154 26.17 9.32 -5.68
N ALA A 155 25.55 9.81 -4.59
CA ALA A 155 26.10 10.90 -3.81
C ALA A 155 27.40 10.49 -3.08
N ALA A 156 27.46 9.27 -2.54
CA ALA A 156 28.67 8.73 -1.92
C ALA A 156 29.83 8.57 -2.92
N ASP A 157 29.52 8.16 -4.16
CA ASP A 157 30.50 8.00 -5.24
C ASP A 157 30.93 9.34 -5.88
N ALA A 158 30.19 10.42 -5.67
CA ALA A 158 30.48 11.73 -6.27
C ALA A 158 31.78 12.34 -5.74
N GLN A 159 32.05 12.20 -4.44
CA GLN A 159 33.23 12.77 -3.80
C GLN A 159 34.54 12.09 -4.25
N PRO A 160 34.68 10.75 -4.21
CA PRO A 160 35.86 10.07 -4.71
C PRO A 160 36.12 10.34 -6.20
N ARG A 161 35.07 10.48 -7.01
CA ARG A 161 35.21 10.82 -8.44
C ARG A 161 35.79 12.22 -8.63
N ALA A 162 35.31 13.20 -7.86
CA ALA A 162 35.85 14.56 -7.92
C ALA A 162 37.33 14.60 -7.54
N GLU A 163 37.73 13.85 -6.49
CA GLU A 163 39.14 13.75 -6.08
C GLU A 163 40.01 13.10 -7.16
N ILE A 164 39.52 12.05 -7.83
CA ILE A 164 40.22 11.40 -8.95
C ILE A 164 40.33 12.36 -10.15
N ASP A 165 39.26 13.09 -10.46
CA ASP A 165 39.25 14.06 -11.57
C ASP A 165 40.24 15.21 -11.32
N GLU A 166 40.32 15.73 -10.10
CA GLU A 166 41.32 16.73 -9.69
C GLU A 166 42.75 16.18 -9.80
N ALA A 167 42.99 14.95 -9.33
CA ALA A 167 44.29 14.30 -9.45
C ALA A 167 44.70 14.07 -10.92
N LEU A 168 43.76 13.62 -11.77
CA LEU A 168 44.00 13.45 -13.20
C LEU A 168 44.29 14.77 -13.90
N GLN A 169 43.59 15.84 -13.52
CA GLN A 169 43.83 17.17 -14.06
C GLN A 169 45.24 17.67 -13.68
N SER A 170 45.63 17.52 -12.41
CA SER A 170 46.98 17.84 -11.94
C SER A 170 48.06 17.04 -12.69
N LEU A 171 47.85 15.73 -12.89
CA LEU A 171 48.79 14.89 -13.63
C LEU A 171 48.91 15.29 -15.12
N GLN A 172 47.80 15.73 -15.73
CA GLN A 172 47.83 16.27 -17.10
C GLN A 172 48.65 17.56 -17.17
N ASP A 173 48.45 18.47 -16.22
CA ASP A 173 49.18 19.74 -16.16
C ASP A 173 50.68 19.49 -15.94
N ASP A 174 51.05 18.56 -15.05
CA ASP A 174 52.43 18.14 -14.83
C ASP A 174 53.05 17.52 -16.09
N LEU A 175 52.31 16.68 -16.80
CA LEU A 175 52.78 16.04 -18.03
C LEU A 175 52.99 17.08 -19.14
N HIS A 176 52.13 18.11 -19.22
CA HIS A 176 52.32 19.25 -20.09
C HIS A 176 53.57 20.06 -19.73
N ALA A 177 53.78 20.38 -18.44
CA ALA A 177 54.96 21.07 -17.97
C ALA A 177 56.25 20.29 -18.27
N LYS A 178 56.25 18.97 -18.07
CA LYS A 178 57.39 18.09 -18.39
C LYS A 178 57.66 18.00 -19.89
N LYS A 179 56.62 18.02 -20.72
CA LYS A 179 56.77 18.08 -22.18
C LYS A 179 57.43 19.39 -22.61
N ASP A 180 57.05 20.51 -22.01
CA ASP A 180 57.64 21.82 -22.31
C ASP A 180 59.08 21.91 -21.84
N GLU A 181 59.41 21.40 -20.65
CA GLU A 181 60.78 21.26 -20.15
C GLU A 181 61.64 20.42 -21.11
N ALA A 182 61.13 19.27 -21.57
CA ALA A 182 61.81 18.42 -22.54
C ALA A 182 62.05 19.13 -23.88
N ASN A 183 61.09 19.93 -24.35
CA ASN A 183 61.24 20.72 -25.57
C ASN A 183 62.29 21.82 -25.42
N GLN A 184 62.32 22.51 -24.27
CA GLN A 184 63.36 23.51 -23.96
C GLN A 184 64.75 22.89 -23.90
N LEU A 185 64.88 21.71 -23.27
CA LEU A 185 66.13 20.96 -23.21
C LEU A 185 66.59 20.52 -24.60
N ARG A 186 65.69 19.97 -25.42
CA ARG A 186 65.99 19.64 -26.83
C ARG A 186 66.46 20.85 -27.63
N ALA A 187 65.80 22.00 -27.46
CA ALA A 187 66.20 23.23 -28.14
C ALA A 187 67.59 23.73 -27.68
N LYS A 188 67.91 23.60 -26.39
CA LYS A 188 69.25 23.91 -25.86
C LYS A 188 70.32 22.99 -26.43
N VAL A 189 70.07 21.67 -26.45
CA VAL A 189 70.99 20.69 -27.03
C VAL A 189 71.26 21.01 -28.50
N ALA A 190 70.21 21.23 -29.30
CA ALA A 190 70.37 21.59 -30.72
C ALA A 190 71.22 22.85 -30.93
N ARG A 191 71.06 23.87 -30.07
CA ARG A 191 71.90 25.10 -30.12
C ARG A 191 73.36 24.82 -29.77
N LEU A 192 73.61 24.00 -28.75
CA LEU A 192 74.96 23.62 -28.34
C LEU A 192 75.65 22.77 -29.42
N GLU A 193 74.93 21.83 -30.02
CA GLU A 193 75.42 21.03 -31.15
C GLU A 193 75.78 21.90 -32.36
N GLN A 194 74.94 22.91 -32.68
CA GLN A 194 75.25 23.89 -33.73
C GLN A 194 76.50 24.72 -33.41
N ALA A 195 76.64 25.20 -32.17
CA ALA A 195 77.81 25.98 -31.76
C ALA A 195 79.09 25.15 -31.83
N LEU A 196 79.05 23.88 -31.43
CA LEU A 196 80.19 22.96 -31.51
C LEU A 196 80.63 22.75 -32.96
N HIS A 197 79.68 22.55 -33.89
CA HIS A 197 79.96 22.38 -35.32
C HIS A 197 80.54 23.63 -35.99
N GLN A 198 80.32 24.83 -35.44
CA GLN A 198 80.91 26.07 -35.96
C GLN A 198 82.34 26.33 -35.46
N MET A 199 82.77 25.62 -34.41
CA MET A 199 84.11 25.75 -33.83
C MET A 199 85.11 24.71 -34.33
N LEU A 200 84.64 23.67 -35.03
CA LEU A 200 85.44 22.65 -35.72
C LEU A 200 85.56 23.01 -37.21
#